data_AF-A0A348B3G1-F1
#
_entry.id   AF-A0A348B3G1-F1
#
_cell.length_a   1.000
_cell.length_b   1.000
_cell.length_c   1.000
_cell.angle_alpha   90.00
_cell.angle_beta   90.00
_cell.angle_gamma   90.00
#
_symmetry.space_group_name_H-M   'P 1'
#
loop_
_entity.id
_entity.type
_entity.pdbx_description
1 polymer ?
#
loop_
_entity_poly.entity_id
_entity_poly.type
_entity_poly.pdbx_seq_one_letter_code
_entity_poly.pdbx_strand_id
1 'polypeptide(L)'
;MVEVFSVELEVLLDETYKMKDAMELLESAMRELGKSIKVGALIICSPDEDTLIQAFAEKRDLRTLEMKVLIQSVKSTAVVNYAEVLSAKLREGGYRVTLASRG
;
A
#
# COMPACT_ATOMS: atom_id res chain seq x y z
N MET A 1 -21.76 -10.52 -12.55
CA MET A 1 -20.32 -10.64 -12.28
C MET A 1 -19.87 -9.26 -11.86
N VAL A 2 -19.41 -9.08 -10.62
CA VAL A 2 -18.95 -7.76 -10.15
C VAL A 2 -17.49 -7.63 -10.55
N GLU A 3 -17.17 -6.61 -11.34
CA GLU A 3 -15.81 -6.32 -11.74
C GLU A 3 -15.08 -5.63 -10.57
N VAL A 4 -13.89 -6.14 -10.24
CA VAL A 4 -13.05 -5.58 -9.17
C VAL A 4 -11.83 -4.95 -9.82
N PHE A 5 -11.67 -3.65 -9.62
CA PHE A 5 -10.50 -2.89 -10.03
C PHE A 5 -9.39 -3.11 -9.00
N SER A 6 -8.15 -3.22 -9.46
CA SER A 6 -7.00 -3.46 -8.59
C SER A 6 -5.78 -2.68 -9.07
N VAL A 7 -5.10 -2.03 -8.14
CA VAL A 7 -3.81 -1.37 -8.34
C VAL A 7 -2.86 -1.84 -7.26
N GLU A 8 -1.63 -2.14 -7.65
CA GLU A 8 -0.53 -2.45 -6.74
C GLU A 8 0.52 -1.33 -6.85
N LEU A 9 0.84 -0.74 -5.70
CA LEU A 9 1.95 0.20 -5.54
C LEU A 9 3.16 -0.55 -5.01
N GLU A 10 4.32 -0.29 -5.59
CA GLU A 10 5.62 -0.77 -5.12
C GLU A 10 6.38 0.40 -4.51
N VAL A 11 6.83 0.24 -3.27
CA VAL A 11 7.66 1.22 -2.58
C VAL A 11 9.10 0.74 -2.59
N LEU A 12 9.95 1.49 -3.29
CA LEU A 12 11.35 1.20 -3.46
C LEU A 12 12.10 1.62 -2.20
N LEU A 13 12.66 0.64 -1.50
CA LEU A 13 13.40 0.83 -0.26
C LEU A 13 14.89 0.54 -0.52
N ASP A 14 15.74 1.56 -0.39
CA ASP A 14 17.19 1.40 -0.58
C ASP A 14 17.84 0.60 0.57
N GLU A 15 17.18 0.51 1.74
CA GLU A 15 17.73 -0.09 2.96
C GLU A 15 16.62 -0.75 3.81
N THR A 16 16.95 -1.87 4.47
CA THR A 16 16.01 -2.62 5.32
C THR A 16 15.48 -1.80 6.50
N TYR A 17 16.27 -0.87 7.05
CA TYR A 17 15.85 -0.03 8.19
C TYR A 17 14.69 0.90 7.81
N LYS A 18 14.63 1.33 6.55
CA LYS A 18 13.57 2.20 6.04
C LYS A 18 12.21 1.49 5.92
N MET A 19 12.18 0.16 5.93
CA MET A 19 10.95 -0.63 5.84
C MET A 19 10.04 -0.42 7.05
N LYS A 20 10.61 -0.40 8.26
CA LYS A 20 9.83 -0.23 9.49
C LYS A 20 9.14 1.13 9.48
N ASP A 21 9.89 2.18 9.19
CA ASP A 21 9.39 3.55 9.14
C ASP A 21 8.34 3.71 8.03
N ALA A 22 8.54 3.07 6.87
CA ALA A 22 7.58 3.09 5.77
C ALA A 22 6.26 2.39 6.14
N MET A 23 6.35 1.26 6.84
CA MET A 23 5.18 0.54 7.35
C MET A 23 4.44 1.32 8.43
N GLU A 24 5.15 2.01 9.33
CA GLU A 24 4.53 2.88 10.34
C GLU A 24 3.84 4.11 9.70
N LEU A 25 4.47 4.71 8.70
CA LEU A 25 3.88 5.79 7.91
C LEU A 25 2.61 5.33 7.18
N LEU A 26 2.64 4.17 6.54
CA LEU A 26 1.47 3.58 5.89
C LEU A 26 0.37 3.24 6.88
N GLU A 27 0.72 2.66 8.03
CA GLU A 27 -0.25 2.39 9.07
C GLU A 27 -0.95 3.67 9.52
N SER A 28 -0.21 4.76 9.73
CA SER A 28 -0.79 6.07 10.04
C SER A 28 -1.69 6.58 8.92
N ALA A 29 -1.23 6.55 7.67
CA ALA A 29 -2.01 7.01 6.52
C ALA A 29 -3.30 6.17 6.33
N MET A 30 -3.22 4.86 6.51
CA MET A 30 -4.36 3.96 6.42
C MET A 30 -5.37 4.16 7.57
N ARG A 31 -4.91 4.56 8.77
CA ARG A 31 -5.81 4.96 9.87
C ARG A 31 -6.54 6.27 9.60
N GLU A 32 -5.91 7.21 8.89
CA GLU A 32 -6.56 8.45 8.46
C GLU A 32 -7.67 8.18 7.43
N LEU A 33 -7.49 7.14 6.59
CA LEU A 33 -8.47 6.74 5.59
C LEU A 33 -9.65 5.93 6.16
N GLY A 34 -9.44 5.15 7.22
CA GLY A 34 -10.50 4.33 7.81
C GLY A 34 -10.02 3.36 8.88
N LYS A 35 -10.79 2.29 9.11
CA LYS A 35 -10.44 1.27 10.10
C LYS A 35 -9.28 0.42 9.57
N SER A 36 -8.14 0.48 10.25
CA SER A 36 -6.97 -0.34 9.94
C SER A 36 -6.71 -1.41 11.01
N ILE A 37 -6.22 -2.57 10.61
CA ILE A 37 -5.72 -3.63 11.50
C ILE A 37 -4.33 -4.03 11.03
N LYS A 38 -3.39 -4.23 11.97
CA LYS A 38 -2.05 -4.73 11.71
C LYS A 38 -1.88 -6.14 12.26
N VAL A 39 -1.42 -7.06 11.42
CA VAL A 39 -1.13 -8.45 11.77
C VAL A 39 0.28 -8.78 11.28
N GLY A 40 1.27 -8.71 12.17
CA GLY A 40 2.68 -8.90 11.81
C GLY A 40 3.16 -7.82 10.82
N ALA A 41 3.60 -8.24 9.63
CA ALA A 41 4.07 -7.36 8.56
C ALA A 41 2.98 -7.03 7.52
N LEU A 42 1.70 -7.27 7.85
CA LEU A 42 0.54 -6.94 7.01
C LEU A 42 -0.32 -5.89 7.72
N ILE A 43 -0.68 -4.83 7.00
CA ILE A 43 -1.67 -3.83 7.42
C ILE A 43 -2.85 -3.95 6.47
N ILE A 44 -4.06 -4.02 7.01
CA ILE A 44 -5.31 -4.09 6.26
C ILE A 44 -6.14 -2.88 6.62
N CYS A 45 -6.70 -2.17 5.65
CA CYS A 45 -7.64 -1.08 5.86
C CYS A 45 -8.84 -1.23 4.92
N SER A 46 -10.02 -0.94 5.45
CA SER A 46 -11.26 -0.81 4.69
C SER A 46 -11.78 0.62 4.92
N PRO A 47 -11.49 1.56 4.00
CA PRO A 47 -11.94 2.94 4.12
C PRO A 47 -13.46 3.08 3.87
N ASP A 48 -14.02 2.16 3.07
CA ASP A 48 -15.45 2.03 2.78
C ASP A 48 -15.82 0.56 2.54
N GLU A 49 -17.12 0.27 2.42
CA GLU A 49 -17.67 -1.09 2.27
C GLU A 49 -17.24 -1.78 0.97
N ASP A 50 -16.77 -1.01 -0.01
CA ASP A 50 -16.50 -1.43 -1.38
C ASP A 50 -14.99 -1.55 -1.66
N THR A 51 -14.14 -1.19 -0.69
CA THR A 51 -12.70 -1.03 -0.89
C THR A 51 -11.88 -1.73 0.19
N LEU A 52 -10.84 -2.43 -0.26
CA LEU A 52 -9.83 -3.08 0.57
C LEU A 52 -8.44 -2.57 0.20
N ILE A 53 -7.67 -2.18 1.20
CA ILE A 53 -6.28 -1.75 1.07
C ILE A 53 -5.42 -2.66 1.94
N GLN A 54 -4.35 -3.20 1.37
CA GLN A 54 -3.39 -4.06 2.08
C GLN A 54 -1.99 -3.54 1.85
N ALA A 55 -1.23 -3.30 2.91
CA ALA A 55 0.19 -3.02 2.84
C ALA A 55 0.98 -4.17 3.45
N PHE A 56 1.95 -4.71 2.72
CA PHE A 56 2.75 -5.84 3.18
C PHE A 56 4.17 -5.81 2.64
N ALA A 57 5.09 -6.43 3.39
CA ALA A 57 6.43 -6.69 2.92
C ALA A 57 6.50 -8.06 2.21
N GLU A 58 7.02 -8.08 1.00
CA GLU A 58 7.30 -9.30 0.22
C GLU A 58 8.82 -9.43 -0.02
N LYS A 59 9.33 -10.65 -0.04
CA LYS A 59 10.73 -10.88 -0.46
C LYS A 59 10.79 -10.96 -1.98
N ARG A 60 11.50 -10.03 -2.62
CA ARG A 60 11.82 -10.14 -4.06
C ARG A 60 12.96 -11.10 -4.32
N ASP A 61 13.98 -11.11 -3.46
CA ASP A 61 15.11 -12.03 -3.53
C ASP A 61 15.69 -12.35 -2.13
N LEU A 62 16.85 -13.02 -2.06
CA LEU A 62 17.50 -13.43 -0.81
C LEU A 62 17.93 -12.25 0.10
N ARG A 63 18.05 -11.03 -0.44
CA ARG A 63 18.59 -9.85 0.27
C ARG A 63 17.67 -8.63 0.22
N THR A 64 16.71 -8.60 -0.69
CA THR A 64 15.87 -7.43 -0.96
C THR A 64 14.43 -7.69 -0.51
N LEU A 65 13.97 -6.89 0.44
CA LEU A 65 12.57 -6.83 0.88
C LEU A 65 11.91 -5.64 0.18
N GLU A 66 10.73 -5.88 -0.38
CA GLU A 66 9.91 -4.86 -1.02
C GLU A 66 8.63 -4.65 -0.24
N MET A 67 8.16 -3.41 -0.24
CA MET A 67 6.89 -3.08 0.36
C MET A 67 5.89 -2.83 -0.75
N LYS A 68 4.76 -3.52 -0.65
CA LYS A 68 3.67 -3.44 -1.61
C LYS A 68 2.43 -2.92 -0.95
N VAL A 69 1.66 -2.14 -1.70
CA VAL A 69 0.33 -1.69 -1.31
C VAL A 69 -0.67 -2.11 -2.38
N LEU A 70 -1.51 -3.07 -2.05
CA LEU A 70 -2.58 -3.54 -2.92
C LEU A 70 -3.88 -2.80 -2.57
N ILE A 71 -4.50 -2.20 -3.57
CA ILE A 71 -5.77 -1.47 -3.45
C ILE A 71 -6.77 -2.15 -4.38
N GLN A 72 -7.87 -2.64 -3.81
CA GLN A 72 -8.93 -3.32 -4.55
C GLN A 72 -10.26 -2.65 -4.25
N SER A 73 -11.05 -2.37 -5.29
CA SER A 73 -12.38 -1.81 -5.11
C SER A 73 -13.30 -2.19 -6.27
N VAL A 74 -14.61 -2.22 -6.02
CA VAL A 74 -15.61 -2.29 -7.09
C VAL A 74 -15.80 -0.94 -7.80
N LYS A 75 -15.21 0.14 -7.27
CA LYS A 75 -15.22 1.49 -7.86
C LYS A 75 -13.83 1.85 -8.40
N SER A 76 -13.69 2.02 -9.71
CA SER A 76 -12.42 2.38 -10.34
C SER A 76 -11.87 3.73 -9.83
N THR A 77 -12.75 4.70 -9.59
CA THR A 77 -12.38 6.01 -9.04
C THR A 77 -11.83 5.91 -7.63
N ALA A 78 -12.34 4.98 -6.81
CA ALA A 78 -11.82 4.76 -5.46
C ALA A 78 -10.38 4.26 -5.50
N VAL A 79 -10.06 3.31 -6.39
CA VAL A 79 -8.69 2.79 -6.54
C VAL A 79 -7.71 3.91 -6.91
N VAL A 80 -8.08 4.78 -7.86
CA VAL A 80 -7.23 5.92 -8.25
C VAL A 80 -7.05 6.89 -7.09
N ASN A 81 -8.13 7.30 -6.44
CA ASN A 81 -8.08 8.26 -5.33
C ASN A 81 -7.20 7.76 -4.18
N TYR A 82 -7.40 6.51 -3.73
CA TYR A 82 -6.61 5.95 -2.63
C TYR A 82 -5.15 5.72 -3.04
N ALA A 83 -4.88 5.34 -4.29
CA ALA A 83 -3.53 5.21 -4.80
C ALA A 83 -2.79 6.56 -4.79
N GLU A 84 -3.46 7.64 -5.21
CA GLU A 84 -2.90 9.00 -5.19
C GLU A 84 -2.62 9.46 -3.75
N VAL A 85 -3.56 9.28 -2.83
CA VAL A 85 -3.39 9.69 -1.42
C VAL A 85 -2.24 8.93 -0.76
N LEU A 86 -2.20 7.61 -0.88
CA LEU A 86 -1.15 6.80 -0.27
C LEU A 86 0.21 7.06 -0.93
N SER A 87 0.25 7.25 -2.25
CA SER A 87 1.48 7.62 -2.94
C SER A 87 1.97 9.00 -2.51
N ALA A 88 1.09 9.97 -2.28
CA ALA A 88 1.47 11.31 -1.80
C ALA A 88 2.08 11.24 -0.41
N LYS A 89 1.41 10.55 0.54
CA LYS A 89 1.91 10.36 1.91
C LYS A 89 3.29 9.69 1.95
N LEU A 90 3.48 8.64 1.16
CA LEU A 90 4.76 7.95 1.04
C LEU A 90 5.84 8.87 0.44
N ARG A 91 5.53 9.66 -0.59
CA ARG A 91 6.48 10.62 -1.17
C ARG A 91 6.85 11.75 -0.20
N GLU A 92 5.90 12.23 0.60
CA GLU A 92 6.15 13.18 1.69
C GLU A 92 7.10 12.59 2.74
N GLY A 93 7.00 11.29 3.00
CA GLY A 93 7.94 10.53 3.84
C GLY A 93 9.31 10.27 3.21
N GLY A 94 9.56 10.75 1.99
CA GLY A 94 10.82 10.57 1.28
C GLY A 94 10.95 9.24 0.52
N TYR A 95 9.86 8.49 0.37
CA TYR A 95 9.85 7.20 -0.32
C TYR A 95 9.56 7.34 -1.81
N ARG A 96 10.21 6.49 -2.61
CA ARG A 96 9.90 6.35 -4.03
C ARG A 96 8.80 5.32 -4.20
N VAL A 97 7.73 5.70 -4.89
CA VAL A 97 6.55 4.87 -5.13
C VAL A 97 6.32 4.74 -6.63
N THR A 98 6.13 3.51 -7.09
CA THR A 98 5.83 3.19 -8.49
C THR A 98 4.58 2.31 -8.57
N LEU A 99 3.97 2.24 -9.76
CA LEU A 99 2.97 1.20 -10.04
C LEU A 99 3.73 -0.10 -10.28
N ALA A 100 3.35 -1.18 -9.61
CA ALA A 100 3.94 -2.48 -9.90
C ALA A 100 3.63 -2.84 -11.36
N SER A 101 4.67 -2.97 -12.19
CA SER A 101 4.48 -3.50 -13.53
C SER A 101 4.19 -4.99 -13.39
N ARG A 102 3.02 -5.46 -13.84
CA ARG A 102 2.83 -6.89 -14.08
C ARG A 102 3.83 -7.30 -15.17
N GLY A 103 4.97 -7.83 -14.77
CA GLY A 103 5.87 -8.60 -15.61
C GLY A 103 5.36 -10.03 -15.77
#